data_AF-A0A212QKI4-F1
#
_entry.id   AF-A0A212QKI4-F1
#
_cell.length_a   1.000
_cell.length_b   1.000
_cell.length_c   1.000
_cell.angle_alpha   90.00
_cell.angle_beta   90.00
_cell.angle_gamma   90.00
#
_symmetry.space_group_name_H-M   'P 1'
#
loop_
_entity.id
_entity.type
_entity.pdbx_description
1 polymer ?
#
loop_
_entity_poly.entity_id
_entity_poly.type
_entity_poly.pdbx_seq_one_letter_code
_entity_poly.pdbx_strand_id
1 'polypeptide(L)'
;MTAWIRAHRALNGSAVTLLVLTAAMWGAHGVVSRAAVGEVPPLTLVTLRWLLVCAMILPFLREDLRKAWPVLRTRKLYMCLMALSGYTGFNVLFYLAGSRTSAVNLGLLQGAIPASVLALGALFKGFPARPLQFAGMALSFCGVGLIAAQGDPLRLGALSLNSGDAMMLVACVLYALYTVSLRDRPPLPPLVFFAGMAVAAFVESLPLFAWEIASGGFFWPSPTGWAFVLFVALFPSLMSQIFFMRAVQLIGPGRAGIFTNLTPLFGAVFAISLLGEPFHPYHAAAMILGLSGIALAEWGGRR
;
A
#
# COMPACT_ATOMS: atom_id res chain seq x y z
N MET A 1 12.01 -17.11 -35.14
CA MET A 1 11.03 -17.32 -34.05
C MET A 1 11.67 -17.44 -32.65
N THR A 2 12.93 -17.89 -32.53
CA THR A 2 13.63 -18.15 -31.24
C THR A 2 14.17 -16.93 -30.50
N ALA A 3 14.64 -15.88 -31.19
CA ALA A 3 15.17 -14.66 -30.54
C ALA A 3 14.08 -13.83 -29.84
N TRP A 4 12.90 -13.72 -30.47
CA TRP A 4 11.75 -13.01 -29.90
C TRP A 4 11.20 -13.70 -28.65
N ILE A 5 11.12 -15.03 -28.65
CA ILE A 5 10.70 -15.82 -27.47
C ILE A 5 11.71 -15.67 -26.32
N ARG A 6 13.02 -15.64 -26.62
CA ARG A 6 14.07 -15.41 -25.59
C ARG A 6 14.01 -14.00 -25.02
N ALA A 7 13.86 -12.98 -25.87
CA ALA A 7 13.71 -11.60 -25.43
C ALA A 7 12.45 -11.42 -24.58
N HIS A 8 11.32 -12.00 -24.98
CA HIS A 8 10.08 -11.95 -24.22
C HIS A 8 10.17 -12.70 -22.88
N ARG A 9 10.86 -13.86 -22.83
CA ARG A 9 11.15 -14.56 -21.56
C ARG A 9 12.08 -13.78 -20.65
N ALA A 10 13.11 -13.13 -21.17
CA ALA A 10 14.03 -12.31 -20.37
C ALA A 10 13.35 -11.06 -19.81
N LEU A 11 12.53 -10.39 -20.62
CA LEU A 11 11.72 -9.24 -20.19
C LEU A 11 10.71 -9.66 -19.11
N ASN A 12 10.00 -10.78 -19.31
CA ASN A 12 9.08 -11.31 -18.31
C ASN A 12 9.80 -11.75 -17.03
N GLY A 13 10.98 -12.38 -17.14
CA GLY A 13 11.80 -12.75 -15.99
C GLY A 13 12.21 -11.53 -15.16
N SER A 14 12.65 -10.46 -15.82
CA SER A 14 12.99 -9.20 -15.12
C SER A 14 11.76 -8.56 -14.46
N ALA A 15 10.60 -8.57 -15.11
CA ALA A 15 9.35 -8.04 -14.53
C ALA A 15 8.89 -8.83 -13.30
N VAL A 16 8.96 -10.17 -13.34
CA VAL A 16 8.62 -11.04 -12.20
C VAL A 16 9.54 -10.75 -11.02
N THR A 17 10.86 -10.66 -11.22
CA THR A 17 11.81 -10.34 -10.15
C THR A 17 11.50 -8.98 -9.52
N LEU A 18 11.25 -7.95 -10.34
CA LEU A 18 10.89 -6.62 -9.85
C LEU A 18 9.61 -6.64 -8.98
N LEU A 19 8.60 -7.40 -9.39
CA LEU A 19 7.33 -7.49 -8.66
C LEU A 19 7.43 -8.30 -7.36
N VAL A 20 8.21 -9.39 -7.35
CA VAL A 20 8.46 -10.16 -6.13
C VAL A 20 9.23 -9.30 -5.12
N LEU A 21 10.25 -8.57 -5.57
CA LEU A 21 10.97 -7.62 -4.71
C LEU A 21 10.05 -6.50 -4.20
N THR A 22 9.18 -5.97 -5.06
CA THR A 22 8.18 -4.96 -4.67
C THR A 22 7.27 -5.50 -3.55
N ALA A 23 6.71 -6.69 -3.73
CA ALA A 23 5.83 -7.31 -2.74
C ALA A 23 6.56 -7.63 -1.42
N ALA A 24 7.82 -8.05 -1.49
CA ALA A 24 8.65 -8.26 -0.30
C ALA A 24 8.92 -6.93 0.43
N MET A 25 9.25 -5.85 -0.28
CA MET A 25 9.47 -4.53 0.33
C MET A 25 8.19 -4.01 1.01
N TRP A 26 7.03 -4.16 0.38
CA TRP A 26 5.75 -3.79 0.99
C TRP A 26 5.36 -4.71 2.15
N GLY A 27 5.69 -6.01 2.10
CA GLY A 27 5.50 -6.92 3.23
C GLY A 27 6.36 -6.50 4.43
N ALA A 28 7.63 -6.18 4.20
CA ALA A 28 8.55 -5.70 5.23
C ALA A 28 8.11 -4.34 5.81
N HIS A 29 7.45 -3.49 5.03
CA HIS A 29 6.91 -2.21 5.50
C HIS A 29 5.91 -2.38 6.66
N GLY A 30 5.04 -3.38 6.60
CA GLY A 30 4.11 -3.69 7.71
C GLY A 30 4.80 -4.19 8.97
N VAL A 31 5.91 -4.90 8.83
CA VAL A 31 6.72 -5.32 9.99
C VAL A 31 7.42 -4.11 10.61
N VAL A 32 8.03 -3.27 9.77
CA VAL A 32 8.71 -2.06 10.24
C VAL A 32 7.74 -1.04 10.85
N SER A 33 6.50 -0.93 10.36
CA SER A 33 5.53 -0.04 10.99
C SER A 33 5.20 -0.44 12.42
N ARG A 34 5.18 -1.74 12.72
CA ARG A 34 5.03 -2.23 14.11
C ARG A 34 6.32 -2.09 14.91
N ALA A 35 7.46 -2.44 14.32
CA ALA A 35 8.77 -2.34 14.98
C ALA A 35 9.16 -0.89 15.33
N ALA A 36 8.68 0.08 14.56
CA ALA A 36 8.95 1.50 14.76
C ALA A 36 8.20 2.11 15.96
N VAL A 37 7.24 1.40 16.55
CA VAL A 37 6.46 1.88 17.70
C VAL A 37 7.39 2.07 18.89
N GLY A 38 7.43 3.29 19.44
CA GLY A 38 8.33 3.67 20.52
C GLY A 38 9.72 4.13 20.07
N GLU A 39 10.09 3.87 18.81
CA GLU A 39 11.39 4.27 18.23
C GLU A 39 11.30 5.56 17.41
N VAL A 40 10.14 5.82 16.82
CA VAL A 40 9.82 7.07 16.09
C VAL A 40 8.31 7.35 16.17
N PRO A 41 7.88 8.60 16.39
CA PRO A 41 6.46 8.94 16.35
C PRO A 41 5.84 8.67 14.97
N PRO A 42 4.59 8.22 14.88
CA PRO A 42 3.98 7.79 13.62
C PRO A 42 3.84 8.92 12.58
N LEU A 43 3.49 10.15 12.97
CA LEU A 43 3.33 11.26 12.02
C LEU A 43 4.69 11.83 11.61
N THR A 44 5.66 11.81 12.53
CA THR A 44 7.08 12.08 12.26
C THR A 44 7.63 11.10 11.23
N LEU A 45 7.34 9.80 11.35
CA LEU A 45 7.77 8.78 10.39
C LEU A 45 7.20 9.03 8.99
N VAL A 46 5.92 9.38 8.87
CA VAL A 46 5.31 9.77 7.58
C VAL A 46 6.00 11.00 6.98
N THR A 47 6.32 11.99 7.81
CA THR A 47 6.92 13.24 7.35
C THR A 47 8.36 13.04 6.89
N LEU A 48 9.18 12.40 7.73
CA LEU A 48 10.60 12.15 7.45
C LEU A 48 10.79 11.24 6.24
N ARG A 49 9.95 10.21 6.06
CA ARG A 49 10.10 9.33 4.91
C ARG A 49 9.82 10.06 3.59
N TRP A 50 8.81 10.94 3.55
CA TRP A 50 8.47 11.69 2.33
C TRP A 50 9.48 12.80 2.06
N LEU A 51 10.02 13.41 3.11
CA LEU A 51 11.16 14.31 3.03
C LEU A 51 12.36 13.61 2.38
N LEU A 52 12.72 12.41 2.85
CA LEU A 52 13.83 11.64 2.29
C LEU A 52 13.57 11.20 0.85
N VAL A 53 12.37 10.72 0.53
CA VAL A 53 11.99 10.40 -0.85
C VAL A 53 12.16 11.63 -1.75
N CYS A 54 11.66 12.80 -1.32
CA CYS A 54 11.84 14.05 -2.04
C CYS A 54 13.33 14.40 -2.21
N ALA A 55 14.11 14.34 -1.13
CA ALA A 55 15.55 14.61 -1.16
C ALA A 55 16.30 13.69 -2.14
N MET A 56 15.87 12.43 -2.26
CA MET A 56 16.47 11.46 -3.18
C MET A 56 16.07 11.68 -4.64
N ILE A 57 14.82 12.05 -4.94
CA ILE A 57 14.33 12.08 -6.34
C ILE A 57 14.35 13.48 -6.98
N LEU A 58 14.13 14.54 -6.20
CA LEU A 58 13.96 15.89 -6.74
C LEU A 58 15.23 16.43 -7.42
N PRO A 59 16.47 16.17 -6.95
CA PRO A 59 17.67 16.62 -7.65
C PRO A 59 17.76 16.11 -9.09
N PHE A 60 17.29 14.88 -9.34
CA PHE A 60 17.35 14.23 -10.65
C PHE A 60 16.17 14.62 -11.56
N LEU A 61 15.04 15.05 -10.99
CA LEU A 61 13.80 15.33 -11.73
C LEU A 61 13.44 16.82 -11.78
N ARG A 62 14.35 17.71 -11.35
CA ARG A 62 14.08 19.15 -11.23
C ARG A 62 13.56 19.77 -12.53
N GLU A 63 14.21 19.49 -13.65
CA GLU A 63 13.83 20.05 -14.95
C GLU A 63 12.51 19.47 -15.46
N ASP A 64 12.30 18.16 -15.28
CA ASP A 64 11.06 17.49 -15.68
C ASP A 64 9.87 17.97 -14.85
N LEU A 65 10.06 18.17 -13.55
CA LEU A 65 9.05 18.75 -12.66
C LEU A 65 8.76 20.20 -13.00
N ARG A 66 9.77 20.99 -13.37
CA ARG A 66 9.57 22.37 -13.82
C ARG A 66 8.69 22.43 -15.07
N LYS A 67 8.93 21.53 -16.03
CA LYS A 67 8.09 21.39 -17.24
C LYS A 67 6.68 20.87 -16.92
N ALA A 68 6.55 19.97 -15.96
CA ALA A 68 5.27 19.42 -15.53
C ALA A 68 4.47 20.35 -14.61
N TRP A 69 5.10 21.38 -14.02
CA TRP A 69 4.49 22.25 -13.02
C TRP A 69 3.17 22.90 -13.45
N PRO A 70 3.02 23.43 -14.68
CA PRO A 70 1.73 23.98 -15.13
C PRO A 70 0.59 22.95 -15.08
N VAL A 71 0.87 21.70 -15.46
CA VAL A 71 -0.09 20.59 -15.45
C VAL A 71 -0.43 20.20 -14.01
N LEU A 72 0.58 20.04 -13.17
CA LEU A 72 0.42 19.70 -11.74
C LEU A 72 -0.38 20.78 -11.00
N ARG A 73 -0.08 22.06 -11.25
CA ARG A 73 -0.76 23.22 -10.64
C ARG A 73 -2.22 23.31 -11.07
N THR A 74 -2.52 23.08 -12.34
CA THR A 74 -3.89 23.10 -12.87
C THR A 74 -4.74 22.00 -12.22
N ARG A 75 -4.14 20.84 -11.96
CA ARG A 75 -4.78 19.70 -11.28
C ARG A 75 -4.43 19.61 -9.79
N LYS A 76 -4.14 20.72 -9.12
CA LYS A 76 -3.69 20.73 -7.70
C LYS A 76 -4.64 19.98 -6.76
N LEU A 77 -5.95 20.16 -6.90
CA LEU A 77 -6.93 19.49 -6.03
C LEU A 77 -6.91 17.98 -6.24
N TYR A 78 -6.80 17.54 -7.50
CA TYR A 78 -6.64 16.12 -7.82
C TYR A 78 -5.34 15.57 -7.21
N MET A 79 -4.22 16.28 -7.34
CA MET A 79 -2.93 15.88 -6.76
C MET A 79 -3.02 15.77 -5.22
N CYS A 80 -3.66 16.74 -4.55
CA CYS A 80 -3.84 16.70 -3.10
C CYS A 80 -4.74 15.54 -2.66
N LEU A 81 -5.89 15.33 -3.31
CA LEU A 81 -6.77 14.22 -2.95
C LEU A 81 -6.11 12.85 -3.20
N MET A 82 -5.32 12.74 -4.26
CA MET A 82 -4.55 11.53 -4.56
C MET A 82 -3.44 11.29 -3.53
N ALA A 83 -2.69 12.34 -3.16
CA ALA A 83 -1.63 12.24 -2.16
C ALA A 83 -2.24 11.93 -0.79
N LEU A 84 -3.33 12.59 -0.40
CA LEU A 84 -4.03 12.29 0.83
C LEU A 84 -4.52 10.84 0.88
N SER A 85 -5.12 10.34 -0.20
CA SER A 85 -5.70 8.99 -0.22
C SER A 85 -4.67 7.87 -0.34
N GLY A 86 -3.67 7.99 -1.22
CA GLY A 86 -2.70 6.92 -1.45
C GLY A 86 -1.41 7.03 -0.64
N TYR A 87 -1.08 8.23 -0.14
CA TYR A 87 0.23 8.56 0.40
C TYR A 87 0.11 9.03 1.85
N THR A 88 -0.34 10.26 2.11
CA THR A 88 -0.37 10.84 3.46
C THR A 88 -1.37 10.13 4.36
N GLY A 89 -2.66 10.20 4.04
CA GLY A 89 -3.74 9.68 4.88
C GLY A 89 -3.70 8.17 5.03
N PHE A 90 -3.44 7.43 3.94
CA PHE A 90 -3.21 5.98 4.02
C PHE A 90 -2.10 5.65 5.02
N ASN A 91 -0.94 6.30 4.91
CA ASN A 91 0.19 5.93 5.75
C ASN A 91 0.06 6.43 7.20
N VAL A 92 -0.59 7.57 7.42
CA VAL A 92 -0.95 8.02 8.76
C VAL A 92 -1.80 6.96 9.46
N LEU A 93 -2.87 6.50 8.82
CA LEU A 93 -3.73 5.45 9.36
C LEU A 93 -2.96 4.13 9.52
N PHE A 94 -2.09 3.79 8.57
CA PHE A 94 -1.26 2.58 8.63
C PHE A 94 -0.32 2.55 9.84
N TYR A 95 0.42 3.63 10.10
CA TYR A 95 1.34 3.68 11.24
C TYR A 95 0.60 3.81 12.57
N LEU A 96 -0.51 4.56 12.61
CA LEU A 96 -1.36 4.59 13.80
C LEU A 96 -1.96 3.21 14.10
N ALA A 97 -2.42 2.49 13.07
CA ALA A 97 -2.88 1.12 13.20
C ALA A 97 -1.77 0.20 13.72
N GLY A 98 -0.54 0.34 13.21
CA GLY A 98 0.64 -0.40 13.68
C GLY A 98 0.94 -0.21 15.16
N SER A 99 0.54 0.90 15.79
CA SER A 99 0.64 1.06 17.25
C SER A 99 -0.41 0.27 18.04
N ARG A 100 -1.51 -0.16 17.41
CA ARG A 100 -2.72 -0.73 18.05
C ARG A 100 -3.09 -2.15 17.63
N THR A 101 -2.49 -2.67 16.55
CA THR A 101 -2.68 -4.04 16.08
C THR A 101 -1.34 -4.70 15.71
N SER A 102 -1.36 -6.00 15.38
CA SER A 102 -0.16 -6.78 15.02
C SER A 102 0.27 -6.55 13.57
N ALA A 103 1.54 -6.81 13.28
CA ALA A 103 2.07 -6.73 11.91
C ALA A 103 1.41 -7.78 11.00
N VAL A 104 1.14 -8.98 11.52
CA VAL A 104 0.36 -10.01 10.80
C VAL A 104 -1.03 -9.48 10.43
N ASN A 105 -1.75 -8.85 11.36
CA ASN A 105 -3.09 -8.32 11.08
C ASN A 105 -3.02 -7.18 10.04
N LEU A 106 -2.09 -6.23 10.17
CA LEU A 106 -1.88 -5.18 9.17
C LEU A 106 -1.65 -5.74 7.76
N GLY A 107 -0.81 -6.76 7.65
CA GLY A 107 -0.52 -7.42 6.37
C GLY A 107 -1.75 -8.08 5.77
N LEU A 108 -2.50 -8.84 6.57
CA LEU A 108 -3.67 -9.58 6.10
C LEU A 108 -4.87 -8.67 5.77
N LEU A 109 -5.10 -7.61 6.54
CA LEU A 109 -6.16 -6.63 6.29
C LEU A 109 -5.92 -5.84 4.98
N GLN A 110 -4.67 -5.65 4.56
CA GLN A 110 -4.36 -5.09 3.23
C GLN A 110 -4.87 -5.95 2.07
N GLY A 111 -5.14 -7.25 2.31
CA GLY A 111 -5.85 -8.10 1.36
C GLY A 111 -7.26 -7.59 0.99
N ALA A 112 -7.82 -6.65 1.76
CA ALA A 112 -9.07 -5.97 1.43
C ALA A 112 -8.93 -4.94 0.29
N ILE A 113 -7.72 -4.50 -0.04
CA ILE A 113 -7.49 -3.43 -1.04
C ILE A 113 -8.01 -3.84 -2.43
N PRO A 114 -7.66 -4.99 -3.02
CA PRO A 114 -8.14 -5.37 -4.36
C PRO A 114 -9.68 -5.46 -4.43
N ALA A 115 -10.29 -6.05 -3.40
CA ALA A 115 -11.75 -6.11 -3.25
C ALA A 115 -12.37 -4.71 -3.21
N SER A 116 -11.78 -3.80 -2.45
CA SER A 116 -12.22 -2.40 -2.34
C SER A 116 -12.05 -1.64 -3.66
N VAL A 117 -10.95 -1.86 -4.38
CA VAL A 117 -10.70 -1.26 -5.71
C VAL A 117 -11.78 -1.66 -6.69
N LEU A 118 -12.14 -2.95 -6.72
CA LEU A 118 -13.17 -3.47 -7.61
C LEU A 118 -14.55 -2.90 -7.26
N ALA A 119 -14.90 -2.83 -5.97
CA ALA A 119 -16.16 -2.26 -5.50
C ALA A 119 -16.30 -0.78 -5.88
N LEU A 120 -15.27 0.03 -5.56
CA LEU A 120 -15.27 1.46 -5.85
C LEU A 120 -15.21 1.73 -7.36
N GLY A 121 -14.49 0.89 -8.11
CA GLY A 121 -14.46 0.96 -9.57
C GLY A 121 -15.84 0.69 -10.19
N ALA A 122 -16.56 -0.32 -9.70
CA ALA A 122 -17.93 -0.59 -10.16
C ALA A 122 -18.87 0.59 -9.83
N LEU A 123 -18.79 1.12 -8.61
CA LEU A 123 -19.66 2.20 -8.12
C LEU A 123 -19.41 3.55 -8.80
N PHE A 124 -18.15 3.98 -8.87
CA PHE A 124 -17.79 5.33 -9.33
C PHE A 124 -17.36 5.43 -10.79
N LYS A 125 -16.89 4.32 -11.39
CA LYS A 125 -16.41 4.29 -12.78
C LYS A 125 -17.30 3.48 -13.71
N GLY A 126 -18.39 2.90 -13.20
CA GLY A 126 -19.37 2.16 -14.00
C GLY A 126 -18.79 0.90 -14.63
N PHE A 127 -17.77 0.28 -14.01
CA PHE A 127 -17.22 -0.95 -14.53
C PHE A 127 -18.23 -2.09 -14.37
N PRO A 128 -18.53 -2.86 -15.44
CA PRO A 128 -19.41 -4.02 -15.33
C PRO A 128 -18.72 -5.08 -14.47
N ALA A 129 -19.10 -5.16 -13.19
CA ALA A 129 -18.66 -6.20 -12.28
C ALA A 129 -19.52 -7.46 -12.47
N ARG A 130 -18.87 -8.59 -12.69
CA ARG A 130 -19.55 -9.87 -12.93
C ARG A 130 -19.94 -10.55 -11.61
N PRO A 131 -20.94 -11.44 -11.60
CA PRO A 131 -21.32 -12.15 -10.37
C PRO A 131 -20.15 -12.88 -9.69
N LEU A 132 -19.24 -13.47 -10.49
CA LEU A 132 -18.06 -14.16 -9.97
C LEU A 132 -17.04 -13.20 -9.31
N GLN A 133 -16.99 -11.95 -9.78
CA GLN A 133 -16.21 -10.87 -9.16
C GLN A 133 -16.77 -10.45 -7.81
N PHE A 134 -18.10 -10.37 -7.68
CA PHE A 134 -18.75 -10.14 -6.38
C PHE A 134 -18.54 -11.31 -5.41
N ALA A 135 -18.63 -12.55 -5.90
CA ALA A 135 -18.36 -13.73 -5.07
C ALA A 135 -16.91 -13.75 -4.55
N GLY A 136 -15.93 -13.44 -5.42
CA GLY A 136 -14.53 -13.33 -5.02
C GLY A 136 -14.29 -12.22 -4.01
N MET A 137 -14.91 -11.06 -4.23
CA MET A 137 -14.88 -9.93 -3.29
C MET A 137 -15.46 -10.29 -1.92
N ALA A 138 -16.62 -10.94 -1.88
CA ALA A 138 -17.25 -11.40 -0.65
C ALA A 138 -16.34 -12.39 0.10
N LEU A 139 -15.71 -13.33 -0.61
CA LEU A 139 -14.78 -14.29 -0.03
C LEU A 139 -13.55 -13.61 0.58
N SER A 140 -12.99 -12.61 -0.09
CA SER A 140 -11.88 -11.81 0.45
C SER A 140 -12.30 -11.02 1.71
N PHE A 141 -13.51 -10.44 1.71
CA PHE A 141 -14.05 -9.77 2.90
C PHE A 141 -14.34 -10.74 4.06
N CYS A 142 -14.72 -11.99 3.78
CA CYS A 142 -14.82 -13.01 4.83
C CYS A 142 -13.46 -13.28 5.49
N GLY A 143 -12.37 -13.33 4.71
CA GLY A 143 -11.00 -13.44 5.24
C GLY A 143 -10.64 -12.27 6.15
N VAL A 144 -10.97 -11.05 5.74
CA VAL A 144 -10.81 -9.82 6.53
C VAL A 144 -11.63 -9.87 7.82
N GLY A 145 -12.90 -10.31 7.74
CA GLY A 145 -13.77 -10.48 8.90
C GLY A 145 -13.23 -11.50 9.90
N LEU A 146 -12.61 -12.59 9.41
CA LEU A 146 -11.98 -13.59 10.27
C LEU A 146 -10.78 -13.04 11.05
N ILE A 147 -9.99 -12.14 10.44
CA ILE A 147 -8.91 -11.42 11.11
C ILE A 147 -9.47 -10.49 12.18
N ALA A 148 -10.46 -9.68 11.83
CA ALA A 148 -11.11 -8.74 12.74
C ALA A 148 -11.77 -9.46 13.94
N ALA A 149 -12.30 -10.67 13.71
CA ALA A 149 -12.87 -11.54 14.73
C ALA A 149 -11.82 -12.25 15.60
N GLN A 150 -10.54 -12.24 15.19
CA GLN A 150 -9.48 -13.09 15.77
C GLN A 150 -9.88 -14.56 15.89
N GLY A 151 -10.65 -15.06 14.92
CA GLY A 151 -11.19 -16.43 14.94
C GLY A 151 -12.44 -16.67 15.79
N ASP A 152 -12.94 -15.67 16.54
CA ASP A 152 -14.16 -15.77 17.35
C ASP A 152 -15.33 -14.97 16.72
N PRO A 153 -16.32 -15.63 16.10
CA PRO A 153 -17.46 -14.96 15.47
C PRO A 153 -18.28 -14.07 16.42
N LEU A 154 -18.28 -14.34 17.73
CA LEU A 154 -19.04 -13.56 18.71
C LEU A 154 -18.49 -12.13 18.87
N ARG A 155 -17.21 -11.92 18.56
CA ARG A 155 -16.58 -10.59 18.58
C ARG A 155 -17.10 -9.66 17.48
N LEU A 156 -17.57 -10.21 16.36
CA LEU A 156 -18.18 -9.42 15.29
C LEU A 156 -19.56 -8.88 15.72
N GLY A 157 -20.34 -9.68 16.44
CA GLY A 157 -21.65 -9.27 16.95
C GLY A 157 -21.58 -8.26 18.09
N ALA A 158 -20.49 -8.27 18.87
CA ALA A 158 -20.28 -7.36 20.00
C ALA A 158 -19.67 -5.99 19.60
N LEU A 159 -19.38 -5.75 18.30
CA LEU A 159 -18.69 -4.55 17.80
C LEU A 159 -17.36 -4.25 18.53
N SER A 160 -16.73 -5.25 19.15
CA SER A 160 -15.46 -5.13 19.89
C SER A 160 -14.26 -5.15 18.94
N LEU A 161 -14.35 -4.42 17.83
CA LEU A 161 -13.30 -4.31 16.84
C LEU A 161 -12.09 -3.58 17.42
N ASN A 162 -10.91 -4.14 17.19
CA ASN A 162 -9.67 -3.46 17.53
C ASN A 162 -9.60 -2.14 16.73
N SER A 163 -9.32 -1.02 17.42
CA SER A 163 -9.30 0.30 16.78
C SER A 163 -8.21 0.43 15.70
N GLY A 164 -7.10 -0.30 15.81
CA GLY A 164 -6.07 -0.39 14.78
C GLY A 164 -6.55 -1.12 13.53
N ASP A 165 -7.29 -2.23 13.69
CA ASP A 165 -7.89 -2.94 12.56
C ASP A 165 -8.88 -2.05 11.81
N ALA A 166 -9.72 -1.30 12.55
CA ALA A 166 -10.64 -0.32 11.95
C ALA A 166 -9.91 0.79 11.19
N MET A 167 -8.84 1.35 11.76
CA MET A 167 -7.98 2.34 11.08
C MET A 167 -7.38 1.78 9.79
N MET A 168 -6.92 0.54 9.82
CA MET A 168 -6.36 -0.15 8.65
C MET A 168 -7.41 -0.37 7.55
N LEU A 169 -8.65 -0.72 7.91
CA LEU A 169 -9.75 -0.86 6.94
C LEU A 169 -10.08 0.47 6.25
N VAL A 170 -10.11 1.58 7.00
CA VAL A 170 -10.27 2.92 6.42
C VAL A 170 -9.10 3.24 5.50
N ALA A 171 -7.87 2.89 5.90
CA ALA A 171 -6.68 3.04 5.05
C ALA A 171 -6.84 2.25 3.73
N CYS A 172 -7.32 1.00 3.77
CA CYS A 172 -7.57 0.20 2.57
C CYS A 172 -8.56 0.89 1.61
N VAL A 173 -9.62 1.52 2.12
CA VAL A 173 -10.57 2.30 1.32
C VAL A 173 -9.91 3.53 0.70
N LEU A 174 -9.11 4.29 1.46
CA LEU A 174 -8.35 5.41 0.93
C LEU A 174 -7.40 4.97 -0.20
N TYR A 175 -6.66 3.89 0.01
CA TYR A 175 -5.75 3.38 -1.00
C TYR A 175 -6.48 2.87 -2.25
N ALA A 176 -7.68 2.31 -2.08
CA ALA A 176 -8.52 1.89 -3.18
C ALA A 176 -9.08 3.08 -3.97
N LEU A 177 -9.48 4.17 -3.31
CA LEU A 177 -9.86 5.43 -3.96
C LEU A 177 -8.72 6.01 -4.79
N TYR A 178 -7.50 6.04 -4.23
CA TYR A 178 -6.29 6.41 -4.97
C TYR A 178 -6.12 5.53 -6.22
N THR A 179 -6.19 4.21 -6.06
CA THR A 179 -5.96 3.26 -7.15
C THR A 179 -6.99 3.40 -8.27
N VAL A 180 -8.28 3.54 -7.96
CA VAL A 180 -9.33 3.77 -8.97
C VAL A 180 -9.13 5.11 -9.68
N SER A 181 -8.70 6.13 -8.96
CA SER A 181 -8.51 7.49 -9.47
C SER A 181 -7.23 7.64 -10.31
N LEU A 182 -6.26 6.71 -10.23
CA LEU A 182 -5.07 6.70 -11.09
C LEU A 182 -5.41 6.64 -12.59
N ARG A 183 -6.60 6.15 -12.96
CA ARG A 183 -7.06 6.13 -14.36
C ARG A 183 -7.16 7.53 -14.96
N ASP A 184 -7.48 8.53 -14.15
CA ASP A 184 -7.64 9.93 -14.59
C ASP A 184 -6.39 10.77 -14.33
N ARG A 185 -5.25 10.13 -14.04
CA ARG A 185 -4.01 10.85 -13.71
C ARG A 185 -3.60 11.77 -14.87
N PRO A 186 -2.98 12.93 -14.57
CA PRO A 186 -2.45 13.80 -15.61
C PRO A 186 -1.51 13.03 -16.54
N PRO A 187 -1.42 13.39 -17.83
CA PRO A 187 -0.60 12.71 -18.83
C PRO A 187 0.89 13.05 -18.64
N LEU A 188 1.45 12.65 -17.50
CA LEU A 188 2.82 12.86 -17.10
C LEU A 188 3.57 11.52 -17.06
N PRO A 189 4.90 11.55 -17.29
CA PRO A 189 5.75 10.38 -17.06
C PRO A 189 5.50 9.83 -15.64
N PRO A 190 5.37 8.50 -15.46
CA PRO A 190 5.01 7.90 -14.16
C PRO A 190 5.89 8.37 -13.00
N LEU A 191 7.20 8.47 -13.22
CA LEU A 191 8.14 8.92 -12.20
C LEU A 191 7.99 10.40 -11.84
N VAL A 192 7.65 11.26 -12.80
CA VAL A 192 7.38 12.70 -12.57
C VAL A 192 6.07 12.88 -11.80
N PHE A 193 5.04 12.09 -12.14
CA PHE A 193 3.79 12.05 -11.39
C PHE A 193 4.02 11.59 -9.95
N PHE A 194 4.79 10.51 -9.75
CA PHE A 194 5.21 10.04 -8.43
C PHE A 194 5.95 11.11 -7.64
N ALA A 195 6.89 11.83 -8.27
CA ALA A 195 7.61 12.91 -7.59
C ALA A 195 6.68 14.05 -7.16
N GLY A 196 5.73 14.45 -8.01
CA GLY A 196 4.71 15.44 -7.64
C GLY A 196 3.82 14.98 -6.46
N MET A 197 3.46 13.70 -6.45
CA MET A 197 2.71 13.06 -5.37
C MET A 197 3.50 13.00 -4.06
N ALA A 198 4.80 12.67 -4.12
CA ALA A 198 5.69 12.66 -2.96
C ALA A 198 5.84 14.05 -2.34
N VAL A 199 5.96 15.10 -3.16
CA VAL A 199 6.00 16.49 -2.70
C VAL A 199 4.68 16.88 -2.04
N ALA A 200 3.54 16.57 -2.68
CA ALA A 200 2.23 16.82 -2.09
C ALA A 200 2.08 16.11 -0.74
N ALA A 201 2.51 14.84 -0.67
CA ALA A 201 2.44 14.06 0.56
C ALA A 201 3.34 14.59 1.68
N PHE A 202 4.55 15.05 1.34
CA PHE A 202 5.42 15.73 2.29
C PHE A 202 4.74 16.99 2.84
N VAL A 203 4.22 17.86 1.97
CA VAL A 203 3.55 19.11 2.38
C VAL A 203 2.31 18.83 3.24
N GLU A 204 1.48 17.85 2.85
CA GLU A 204 0.30 17.44 3.61
C GLU A 204 0.63 16.83 4.98
N SER A 205 1.79 16.22 5.13
CA SER A 205 2.24 15.65 6.40
C SER A 205 2.71 16.70 7.40
N LEU A 206 3.13 17.89 6.97
CA LEU A 206 3.61 18.97 7.84
C LEU A 206 2.60 19.42 8.92
N PRO A 207 1.31 19.70 8.61
CA PRO A 207 0.35 20.05 9.66
C PRO A 207 0.11 18.91 10.65
N LEU A 208 0.19 17.65 10.20
CA LEU A 208 0.07 16.47 11.07
C LEU A 208 1.29 16.34 11.99
N PHE A 209 2.48 16.58 11.48
CA PHE A 209 3.71 16.65 12.28
C PHE A 209 3.66 17.79 13.30
N ALA A 210 3.21 18.98 12.90
CA ALA A 210 3.01 20.10 13.81
C ALA A 210 2.00 19.77 14.92
N TRP A 211 0.92 19.05 14.58
CA TRP A 211 -0.05 18.57 15.57
C TRP A 211 0.57 17.51 16.51
N GLU A 212 1.42 16.61 16.01
CA GLU A 212 2.13 15.63 16.85
C GLU A 212 3.03 16.31 17.90
N ILE A 213 3.71 17.39 17.51
CA ILE A 213 4.49 18.22 18.43
C ILE A 213 3.57 18.93 19.43
N ALA A 214 2.52 19.60 18.94
CA ALA A 214 1.62 20.40 19.79
C ALA A 214 0.82 19.55 20.80
N SER A 215 0.53 18.30 20.46
CA SER A 215 -0.15 17.33 21.34
C SER A 215 0.80 16.62 22.32
N GLY A 216 2.10 16.91 22.28
CA GLY A 216 3.11 16.30 23.15
C GLY A 216 3.48 14.86 22.76
N GLY A 217 3.07 14.38 21.59
CA GLY A 217 3.40 13.04 21.08
C GLY A 217 4.78 12.94 20.43
N PHE A 218 5.44 14.07 20.17
CA PHE A 218 6.74 14.12 19.52
C PHE A 218 7.88 13.71 20.47
N PHE A 219 8.75 12.84 19.96
CA PHE A 219 10.10 12.61 20.45
C PHE A 219 11.02 12.38 19.25
N TRP A 220 12.30 12.70 19.39
CA TRP A 220 13.26 12.45 18.31
C TRP A 220 13.42 10.95 18.05
N PRO A 221 13.53 10.53 16.78
CA PRO A 221 13.79 9.13 16.48
C PRO A 221 15.07 8.66 17.18
N SER A 222 15.01 7.47 17.77
CA SER A 222 16.21 6.80 18.29
C SER A 222 17.17 6.44 17.14
N PRO A 223 18.39 5.96 17.42
CA PRO A 223 19.25 5.39 16.37
C PRO A 223 18.56 4.30 15.54
N THR A 224 17.78 3.44 16.20
CA THR A 224 16.95 2.41 15.54
C THR A 224 15.80 3.05 14.76
N GLY A 225 15.15 4.08 15.31
CA GLY A 225 14.10 4.86 14.64
C GLY A 225 14.59 5.49 13.33
N TRP A 226 15.80 6.05 13.31
CA TRP A 226 16.42 6.56 12.08
C TRP A 226 16.69 5.46 11.05
N ALA A 227 17.10 4.26 11.49
CA ALA A 227 17.25 3.12 10.60
C ALA A 227 15.91 2.71 9.97
N PHE A 228 14.81 2.72 10.73
CA PHE A 228 13.47 2.47 10.20
C PHE A 228 13.00 3.56 9.23
N VAL A 229 13.23 4.83 9.55
CA VAL A 229 12.92 5.96 8.65
C VAL A 229 13.65 5.79 7.32
N LEU A 230 14.96 5.50 7.35
CA LEU A 230 15.77 5.30 6.15
C LEU A 230 15.31 4.08 5.35
N PHE A 231 15.08 2.96 6.04
CA PHE A 231 14.58 1.73 5.42
C PHE A 231 13.27 1.98 4.69
N VAL A 232 12.30 2.60 5.36
CA VAL A 232 10.97 2.90 4.81
C VAL A 232 11.06 3.86 3.62
N ALA A 233 11.88 4.91 3.70
CA ALA A 233 12.03 5.87 2.62
C ALA A 233 12.65 5.22 1.37
N LEU A 234 13.67 4.39 1.56
CA LEU A 234 14.40 3.78 0.45
C LEU A 234 13.65 2.62 -0.18
N PHE A 235 13.22 1.64 0.62
CA PHE A 235 12.75 0.37 0.10
C PHE A 235 11.25 0.41 -0.28
N PRO A 236 10.30 0.47 0.68
CA PRO A 236 8.89 0.44 0.34
C PRO A 236 8.36 1.74 -0.27
N SER A 237 9.05 2.87 -0.12
CA SER A 237 8.59 4.15 -0.69
C SER A 237 9.21 4.48 -2.04
N LEU A 238 10.53 4.33 -2.23
CA LEU A 238 11.20 4.72 -3.48
C LEU A 238 11.45 3.54 -4.42
N MET A 239 12.23 2.55 -3.99
CA MET A 239 12.67 1.44 -4.86
C MET A 239 11.50 0.59 -5.33
N SER A 240 10.59 0.23 -4.41
CA SER A 240 9.39 -0.56 -4.74
C SER A 240 8.53 0.15 -5.80
N GLN A 241 8.39 1.48 -5.72
CA GLN A 241 7.60 2.26 -6.66
C GLN A 241 8.25 2.26 -8.04
N ILE A 242 9.58 2.44 -8.10
CA ILE A 242 10.32 2.34 -9.36
C ILE A 242 10.20 0.94 -9.97
N PHE A 243 10.36 -0.11 -9.16
CA PHE A 243 10.26 -1.50 -9.59
C PHE A 243 8.86 -1.83 -10.10
N PHE A 244 7.83 -1.43 -9.35
CA PHE A 244 6.43 -1.63 -9.74
C PHE A 244 6.09 -0.87 -11.02
N MET A 245 6.44 0.42 -11.11
CA MET A 245 6.21 1.21 -12.34
C MET A 245 6.90 0.58 -13.55
N ARG A 246 8.16 0.11 -13.38
CA ARG A 246 8.88 -0.55 -14.47
C ARG A 246 8.24 -1.87 -14.86
N ALA A 247 7.83 -2.69 -13.89
CA ALA A 247 7.15 -3.94 -14.18
C ALA A 247 5.79 -3.72 -14.88
N VAL A 248 5.01 -2.73 -14.44
CA VAL A 248 3.76 -2.33 -15.11
C VAL A 248 4.01 -1.93 -16.57
N GLN A 249 5.11 -1.24 -16.87
CA GLN A 249 5.47 -0.93 -18.26
C GLN A 249 5.84 -2.18 -19.07
N LEU A 250 6.45 -3.19 -18.44
CA LEU A 250 6.92 -4.41 -19.11
C LEU A 250 5.79 -5.40 -19.40
N ILE A 251 4.87 -5.61 -18.44
CA ILE A 251 3.86 -6.67 -18.53
C ILE A 251 2.40 -6.18 -18.40
N GLY A 252 2.21 -4.86 -18.27
CA GLY A 252 0.92 -4.23 -18.12
C GLY A 252 0.39 -4.22 -16.67
N PRO A 253 -0.52 -3.29 -16.34
CA PRO A 253 -1.03 -3.11 -14.98
C PRO A 253 -1.83 -4.30 -14.47
N GLY A 254 -2.58 -5.00 -15.33
CA GLY A 254 -3.37 -6.16 -14.93
C GLY A 254 -2.50 -7.32 -14.43
N ARG A 255 -1.43 -7.68 -15.16
CA ARG A 255 -0.52 -8.75 -14.73
C ARG A 255 0.31 -8.32 -13.52
N ALA A 256 0.79 -7.08 -13.49
CA ALA A 256 1.56 -6.55 -12.36
C ALA A 256 0.74 -6.52 -11.06
N GLY A 257 -0.55 -6.17 -11.15
CA GLY A 257 -1.47 -6.14 -10.01
C GLY A 257 -1.63 -7.48 -9.30
N ILE A 258 -1.57 -8.61 -10.03
CA ILE A 258 -1.70 -9.94 -9.41
C ILE A 258 -0.58 -10.20 -8.38
N PHE A 259 0.63 -9.67 -8.61
CA PHE A 259 1.77 -9.86 -7.71
C PHE A 259 1.62 -9.11 -6.39
N THR A 260 0.76 -8.09 -6.30
CA THR A 260 0.53 -7.38 -5.04
C THR A 260 -0.10 -8.28 -3.99
N ASN A 261 -0.74 -9.38 -4.40
CA ASN A 261 -1.28 -10.42 -3.52
C ASN A 261 -0.19 -11.21 -2.78
N LEU A 262 1.07 -11.11 -3.20
CA LEU A 262 2.20 -11.69 -2.46
C LEU A 262 2.58 -10.85 -1.23
N THR A 263 2.18 -9.58 -1.17
CA THR A 263 2.45 -8.67 -0.05
C THR A 263 2.00 -9.23 1.31
N PRO A 264 0.74 -9.68 1.49
CA PRO A 264 0.31 -10.29 2.75
C PRO A 264 1.10 -11.57 3.11
N LEU A 265 1.54 -12.35 2.12
CA LEU A 265 2.37 -13.53 2.35
C LEU A 265 3.74 -13.15 2.93
N PHE A 266 4.44 -12.22 2.27
CA PHE A 266 5.71 -11.70 2.78
C PHE A 266 5.55 -11.01 4.13
N GLY A 267 4.48 -10.23 4.32
CA GLY A 267 4.18 -9.57 5.58
C GLY A 267 4.03 -10.56 6.74
N ALA A 268 3.26 -11.64 6.54
CA ALA A 268 3.11 -12.69 7.55
C ALA A 268 4.43 -13.42 7.84
N VAL A 269 5.16 -13.83 6.79
CA VAL A 269 6.46 -14.50 6.94
C VAL A 269 7.46 -13.63 7.71
N PHE A 270 7.57 -12.35 7.34
CA PHE A 270 8.47 -11.41 8.02
C PHE A 270 8.01 -11.07 9.44
N ALA A 271 6.70 -10.94 9.70
CA ALA A 271 6.21 -10.68 11.06
C ALA A 271 6.52 -11.85 12.01
N ILE A 272 6.32 -13.09 11.56
CA ILE A 272 6.63 -14.28 12.36
C ILE A 272 8.14 -14.37 12.60
N SER A 273 8.95 -14.25 11.54
CA SER A 273 10.39 -14.47 11.60
C SER A 273 11.18 -13.34 12.27
N LEU A 274 10.74 -12.08 12.13
CA LEU A 274 11.48 -10.91 12.63
C LEU A 274 10.91 -10.35 13.94
N LEU A 275 9.59 -10.44 14.17
CA LEU A 275 8.96 -9.96 15.40
C LEU A 275 8.54 -11.08 16.35
N GLY A 276 8.63 -12.35 15.92
CA GLY A 276 8.19 -13.48 16.74
C GLY A 276 6.67 -13.49 16.98
N GLU A 277 5.88 -12.83 16.12
CA GLU A 277 4.42 -12.79 16.29
C GLU A 277 3.82 -14.19 16.14
N PRO A 278 2.87 -14.59 17.01
CA PRO A 278 2.23 -15.89 16.92
C PRO A 278 1.34 -15.96 15.67
N PHE A 279 1.48 -17.05 14.91
CA PHE A 279 0.62 -17.33 13.77
C PHE A 279 -0.46 -18.34 14.16
N HIS A 280 -1.70 -17.86 14.21
CA HIS A 280 -2.83 -18.67 14.61
C HIS A 280 -3.53 -19.32 13.41
N PRO A 281 -4.31 -20.41 13.62
CA PRO A 281 -5.05 -21.06 12.54
C PRO A 281 -5.99 -20.13 11.77
N TYR A 282 -6.58 -19.12 12.43
CA TYR A 282 -7.44 -18.14 11.78
C TYR A 282 -6.66 -17.22 10.82
N HIS A 283 -5.36 -16.99 11.03
CA HIS A 283 -4.52 -16.26 10.08
C HIS A 283 -4.34 -17.07 8.78
N ALA A 284 -4.08 -18.38 8.89
CA ALA A 284 -3.99 -19.27 7.74
C ALA A 284 -5.30 -19.31 6.95
N ALA A 285 -6.42 -19.50 7.64
CA ALA A 285 -7.74 -19.52 7.03
C ALA A 285 -8.08 -18.18 6.34
N ALA A 286 -7.80 -17.05 6.99
CA ALA A 286 -8.03 -15.73 6.41
C ALA A 286 -7.19 -15.48 5.15
N MET A 287 -5.94 -15.93 5.16
CA MET A 287 -5.05 -15.86 4.00
C MET A 287 -5.56 -16.70 2.84
N ILE A 288 -6.03 -17.93 3.09
CA ILE A 288 -6.64 -18.78 2.08
C ILE A 288 -7.89 -18.13 1.51
N LEU A 289 -8.83 -17.68 2.36
CA LEU A 289 -10.06 -16.99 1.93
C LEU A 289 -9.75 -15.74 1.10
N GLY A 290 -8.81 -14.92 1.58
CA GLY A 290 -8.33 -13.71 0.91
C GLY A 290 -7.81 -13.99 -0.49
N LEU A 291 -6.82 -14.87 -0.60
CA LEU A 291 -6.16 -15.22 -1.86
C LEU A 291 -7.09 -15.94 -2.83
N SER A 292 -7.91 -16.88 -2.34
CA SER A 292 -8.91 -17.58 -3.16
C SER A 292 -9.97 -16.60 -3.67
N GLY A 293 -10.41 -15.64 -2.85
CA GLY A 293 -11.36 -14.61 -3.26
C GLY A 293 -10.81 -13.72 -4.38
N ILE A 294 -9.56 -13.28 -4.25
CA ILE A 294 -8.91 -12.49 -5.29
C ILE A 294 -8.74 -13.32 -6.58
N ALA A 295 -8.29 -14.57 -6.47
CA ALA A 295 -8.16 -15.47 -7.62
C ALA A 295 -9.51 -15.70 -8.34
N LEU A 296 -10.59 -15.85 -7.58
CA LEU A 296 -11.94 -16.01 -8.12
C LEU A 296 -12.41 -14.75 -8.85
N ALA A 297 -12.17 -13.57 -8.27
CA ALA A 297 -12.53 -12.29 -8.87
C ALA A 297 -11.76 -12.03 -10.17
N GLU A 298 -10.46 -12.32 -10.18
CA GLU A 298 -9.61 -12.25 -11.37
C GLU A 298 -10.09 -13.21 -12.47
N TRP A 299 -10.48 -14.43 -12.11
CA TRP A 299 -11.00 -15.39 -13.07
C TRP A 299 -12.33 -14.93 -13.67
N GLY A 300 -13.20 -14.35 -12.85
CA GLY A 300 -14.47 -13.77 -13.26
C GLY A 300 -14.33 -12.63 -14.25
N GLY A 301 -13.31 -11.78 -14.10
CA GLY A 301 -13.05 -10.65 -14.99
C GLY A 301 -12.49 -11.00 -16.37
N ARG A 302 -11.98 -12.23 -16.56
CA ARG A 302 -11.39 -12.70 -17.83
C ARG A 302 -12.36 -13.37 -18.78
N ARG A 303 -13.44 -13.93 -18.24
CA ARG A 303 -14.56 -14.40 -19.06
C ARG A 303 -15.27 -13.19 -19.65
#